data_AF-A0A8J8PDA2-F1
#
_entry.id   AF-A0A8J8PDA2-F1
#
_cell.length_a   1.000
_cell.length_b   1.000
_cell.length_c   1.000
_cell.angle_alpha   90.00
_cell.angle_beta   90.00
_cell.angle_gamma   90.00
#
_symmetry.space_group_name_H-M   'P 1'
#
loop_
_entity.id
_entity.type
_entity.pdbx_description
1 polymer ?
#
loop_
_entity_poly.entity_id
_entity_poly.type
_entity_poly.pdbx_seq_one_letter_code
_entity_poly.pdbx_strand_id
1 'polypeptide(L)'
;MAQKRKKKELEEEYVWVPPEFDEKAFLKKDILSTKLLAIAAVIAIVFGIISALIGRGLGNNAYGFIGWIIGAIVMTRAYRLAGLKKEEVEKMSLVGNILLYALLALGVWILLINEPFI
;
A
#
# COMPACT_ATOMS: atom_id res chain seq x y z
N MET A 1 -60.64 -35.97 -11.94
CA MET A 1 -59.16 -36.03 -11.85
C MET A 1 -58.65 -34.70 -11.31
N ALA A 2 -57.80 -34.76 -10.28
CA ALA A 2 -57.45 -33.65 -9.40
C ALA A 2 -56.67 -32.52 -10.08
N GLN A 3 -57.15 -31.28 -9.97
CA GLN A 3 -56.35 -30.09 -10.25
C GLN A 3 -55.40 -29.85 -9.06
N LYS A 4 -54.18 -30.37 -9.16
CA LYS A 4 -53.08 -30.03 -8.25
C LYS A 4 -52.74 -28.54 -8.43
N ARG A 5 -53.25 -27.68 -7.54
CA ARG A 5 -52.74 -26.31 -7.37
C ARG A 5 -51.30 -26.41 -6.85
N LYS A 6 -50.33 -26.26 -7.75
CA LYS A 6 -48.94 -26.02 -7.35
C LYS A 6 -48.91 -24.73 -6.53
N LYS A 7 -48.58 -24.84 -5.24
CA LYS A 7 -48.18 -23.70 -4.41
C LYS A 7 -47.05 -23.00 -5.15
N LYS A 8 -47.29 -21.79 -5.65
CA LYS A 8 -46.22 -20.84 -5.95
C LYS A 8 -45.58 -20.54 -4.60
N GLU A 9 -44.42 -21.13 -4.36
CA GLU A 9 -43.49 -20.61 -3.36
C GLU A 9 -43.19 -19.18 -3.80
N LEU A 10 -43.64 -18.21 -3.01
CA LEU A 10 -43.25 -16.82 -3.21
C LEU A 10 -41.72 -16.82 -3.11
N GLU A 11 -41.06 -16.56 -4.23
CA GLU A 11 -39.67 -16.15 -4.23
C GLU A 11 -39.62 -14.91 -3.34
N GLU A 12 -39.06 -15.05 -2.14
CA GLU A 12 -38.81 -13.93 -1.24
C GLU A 12 -37.90 -12.98 -2.01
N GLU A 13 -38.49 -11.91 -2.56
CA GLU A 13 -37.74 -10.84 -3.21
C GLU A 13 -36.68 -10.38 -2.21
N TYR A 14 -35.41 -10.59 -2.58
CA TYR A 14 -34.29 -10.14 -1.77
C TYR A 14 -34.34 -8.61 -1.71
N VAL A 15 -34.94 -8.09 -0.63
CA VAL A 15 -34.92 -6.66 -0.33
C VAL A 15 -33.54 -6.36 0.23
N TRP A 16 -32.65 -5.84 -0.62
CA TRP A 16 -31.37 -5.35 -0.18
C TRP A 16 -31.60 -4.16 0.77
N VAL A 17 -31.35 -4.38 2.07
CA VAL A 17 -31.31 -3.30 3.05
C VAL A 17 -29.86 -2.80 3.11
N PRO A 18 -29.60 -1.50 2.81
CA PRO A 18 -28.27 -0.96 2.95
C PRO A 18 -27.79 -1.10 4.39
N PRO A 19 -26.56 -1.60 4.62
CA PRO A 19 -25.99 -1.63 5.97
C PRO A 19 -25.84 -0.20 6.49
N GLU A 20 -25.99 -0.02 7.81
CA GLU A 20 -25.76 1.28 8.44
C GLU A 20 -24.31 1.70 8.25
N PHE A 21 -24.11 2.94 7.77
CA PHE A 21 -22.79 3.50 7.57
C PHE A 21 -22.18 3.91 8.92
N ASP A 22 -21.12 3.22 9.34
CA ASP A 22 -20.34 3.63 10.51
C ASP A 22 -19.26 4.66 10.11
N GLU A 23 -19.59 5.93 10.30
CA GLU A 23 -18.71 7.07 10.03
C GLU A 23 -17.37 6.98 10.78
N LYS A 24 -17.38 6.51 12.03
CA LYS A 24 -16.18 6.49 12.88
C LYS A 24 -15.20 5.41 12.42
N ALA A 25 -15.73 4.23 12.10
CA ALA A 25 -14.92 3.14 11.54
C ALA A 25 -14.34 3.54 10.18
N PHE A 26 -15.12 4.22 9.35
CA PHE A 26 -14.68 4.74 8.05
C PHE A 26 -13.51 5.73 8.21
N LEU A 27 -13.68 6.77 9.04
CA LEU A 27 -12.64 7.79 9.26
C LEU A 27 -11.35 7.19 9.84
N LYS A 28 -11.47 6.26 10.79
CA LYS A 28 -10.30 5.60 11.41
C LYS A 28 -9.48 4.83 10.37
N LYS A 29 -10.16 4.13 9.46
CA LYS A 29 -9.52 3.38 8.37
C LYS A 29 -8.82 4.31 7.37
N ASP A 30 -9.46 5.43 7.02
CA ASP A 30 -8.89 6.38 6.06
C ASP A 30 -7.62 7.04 6.62
N ILE A 31 -7.67 7.55 7.86
CA ILE A 31 -6.51 8.14 8.54
C ILE A 31 -5.34 7.15 8.61
N LEU A 32 -5.64 5.88 8.90
CA LEU A 32 -4.65 4.81 8.95
C LEU A 32 -4.00 4.58 7.58
N SER A 33 -4.81 4.54 6.51
CA SER A 33 -4.34 4.40 5.13
C SER A 33 -3.45 5.59 4.72
N THR A 34 -3.86 6.82 5.03
CA THR A 34 -3.07 8.03 4.75
C THR A 34 -1.74 8.03 5.50
N LYS A 35 -1.75 7.63 6.79
CA LYS A 35 -0.53 7.53 7.60
C LYS A 35 0.45 6.52 7.00
N LEU A 36 -0.05 5.37 6.53
CA LEU A 36 0.76 4.35 5.88
C LEU A 36 1.40 4.83 4.59
N LEU A 37 0.64 5.58 3.79
CA LEU A 37 1.11 6.19 2.56
C LEU A 37 2.19 7.25 2.84
N ALA A 38 2.00 8.10 3.85
CA ALA A 38 3.00 9.08 4.26
C ALA A 38 4.30 8.41 4.73
N ILE A 39 4.22 7.34 5.53
CA ILE A 39 5.38 6.55 5.96
C ILE A 39 6.10 5.94 4.75
N ALA A 40 5.36 5.38 3.80
CA ALA A 40 5.93 4.83 2.57
C ALA A 40 6.73 5.88 1.78
N ALA A 41 6.15 7.06 1.62
CA ALA A 41 6.77 8.16 0.88
C ALA A 41 8.08 8.62 1.54
N VAL A 42 8.09 8.78 2.87
CA VAL A 42 9.30 9.17 3.62
C VAL A 42 10.38 8.10 3.47
N ILE A 43 10.04 6.82 3.66
CA ILE A 43 10.99 5.71 3.53
C ILE A 43 11.54 5.67 2.10
N ALA A 44 10.70 5.87 1.09
CA ALA A 44 11.11 5.87 -0.31
C ALA A 44 12.12 6.96 -0.64
N ILE A 45 11.90 8.19 -0.16
CA ILE A 45 12.84 9.30 -0.36
C ILE A 45 14.18 8.99 0.31
N VAL A 46 14.14 8.57 1.57
CA VAL A 46 15.35 8.25 2.35
C VAL A 46 16.16 7.13 1.66
N PHE A 47 15.50 6.04 1.27
CA PHE A 47 16.18 4.93 0.61
C PHE A 47 16.56 5.20 -0.84
N GLY A 48 15.86 6.09 -1.55
CA GLY A 48 16.30 6.60 -2.85
C GLY A 48 17.62 7.36 -2.74
N ILE A 49 17.76 8.23 -1.74
CA ILE A 49 19.01 8.95 -1.45
C ILE A 49 20.12 7.97 -1.06
N ILE A 50 19.85 7.05 -0.13
CA ILE A 50 20.82 6.03 0.28
C ILE A 50 21.29 5.19 -0.92
N SER A 51 20.38 4.83 -1.82
CA SER A 51 20.72 4.07 -3.04
C SER A 51 21.67 4.84 -3.95
N ALA A 52 21.45 6.14 -4.14
CA ALA A 52 22.36 7.00 -4.90
C ALA A 52 23.74 7.08 -4.23
N LEU A 53 23.79 7.26 -2.91
CA LEU A 53 25.03 7.33 -2.15
C LEU A 53 25.83 6.02 -2.20
N ILE A 54 25.16 4.87 -2.10
CA ILE A 54 25.80 3.55 -2.21
C ILE A 54 26.38 3.35 -3.61
N GLY A 55 25.61 3.66 -4.66
CA GLY A 55 26.05 3.53 -6.05
C GLY A 55 27.31 4.37 -6.32
N ARG A 56 27.33 5.61 -5.86
CA ARG A 56 28.49 6.51 -5.99
C ARG A 56 29.67 6.05 -5.15
N GLY A 57 29.45 5.70 -3.88
CA GLY A 57 30.52 5.30 -2.95
C GLY A 57 31.28 4.04 -3.40
N LEU A 58 30.61 3.16 -4.14
CA LEU A 58 31.19 1.94 -4.70
C LEU A 58 31.63 2.09 -6.18
N GLY A 59 31.50 3.28 -6.77
CA GLY A 59 31.91 3.56 -8.15
C GLY A 59 31.08 2.88 -9.23
N ASN A 60 29.94 2.27 -8.88
CA ASN A 60 29.03 1.64 -9.83
C ASN A 60 27.59 1.80 -9.33
N ASN A 61 26.80 2.53 -10.12
CA ASN A 61 25.41 2.83 -9.81
C ASN A 61 24.57 1.56 -9.59
N ALA A 62 24.88 0.42 -10.22
CA ALA A 62 24.15 -0.82 -9.99
C ALA A 62 24.09 -1.25 -8.51
N TYR A 63 25.09 -0.90 -7.69
CA TYR A 63 25.08 -1.21 -6.26
C TYR A 63 24.01 -0.45 -5.47
N GLY A 64 23.49 0.66 -6.01
CA GLY A 64 22.36 1.37 -5.42
C GLY A 64 21.10 0.50 -5.30
N PHE A 65 20.98 -0.55 -6.13
CA PHE A 65 19.91 -1.53 -6.04
C PHE A 65 19.84 -2.21 -4.66
N ILE A 66 20.98 -2.38 -3.99
CA ILE A 66 21.04 -2.94 -2.64
C ILE A 66 20.29 -2.05 -1.65
N GLY A 67 20.52 -0.73 -1.71
CA GLY A 67 19.80 0.25 -0.90
C GLY A 67 18.29 0.21 -1.16
N TRP A 68 17.91 0.11 -2.44
CA TRP A 68 16.51 0.04 -2.86
C TRP A 68 15.81 -1.23 -2.36
N ILE A 69 16.49 -2.39 -2.35
CA ILE A 69 15.94 -3.63 -1.78
C ILE A 69 15.84 -3.55 -0.25
N ILE A 70 16.86 -3.01 0.42
CA ILE A 70 16.83 -2.84 1.88
C ILE A 70 15.66 -1.95 2.30
N GLY A 71 15.40 -0.86 1.58
CA GLY A 71 14.28 0.03 1.89
C GLY A 71 12.92 -0.66 1.74
N ALA A 72 12.75 -1.57 0.79
CA ALA A 72 11.52 -2.37 0.67
C ALA A 72 11.33 -3.28 1.90
N ILE A 73 12.40 -3.91 2.38
CA ILE A 73 12.37 -4.72 3.61
C ILE A 73 12.04 -3.84 4.82
N VAL A 74 12.68 -2.68 4.94
CA VAL A 74 12.45 -1.73 6.04
C VAL A 74 11.01 -1.25 6.06
N MET A 75 10.43 -0.96 4.90
CA MET A 75 9.02 -0.57 4.78
C MET A 75 8.07 -1.65 5.34
N THR A 76 8.28 -2.93 4.99
CA THR A 76 7.45 -4.02 5.52
C THR A 76 7.57 -4.17 7.04
N ARG A 77 8.74 -3.85 7.62
CA ARG A 77 8.96 -3.83 9.07
C ARG A 77 8.38 -2.58 9.74
N ALA A 78 8.48 -1.42 9.11
CA ALA A 78 7.93 -0.16 9.60
C ALA A 78 6.41 -0.27 9.81
N TYR A 79 5.72 -0.98 8.92
CA TYR A 79 4.28 -1.24 9.07
C TYR A 79 3.96 -2.13 10.27
N ARG A 80 4.81 -3.11 10.58
CA ARG A 80 4.67 -3.92 11.79
C ARG A 80 4.89 -3.10 13.05
N LEU A 81 5.89 -2.21 13.05
CA LEU A 81 6.21 -1.34 14.19
C LEU A 81 5.15 -0.26 14.43
N ALA A 82 4.44 0.17 13.39
CA ALA A 82 3.33 1.11 13.51
C ALA A 82 2.08 0.53 14.25
N GLY A 83 2.16 -0.69 14.78
CA GLY A 83 1.10 -1.31 15.58
C GLY A 83 -0.07 -1.84 14.74
N LEU A 84 0.15 -2.04 13.44
CA LEU A 84 -0.91 -2.40 12.50
C LEU A 84 -1.20 -3.89 12.56
N LYS A 85 -2.45 -4.23 12.89
CA LYS A 85 -2.98 -5.57 12.65
C LYS A 85 -3.19 -5.73 11.15
N LYS A 86 -2.68 -6.84 10.59
CA LYS A 86 -2.85 -7.14 9.15
C LYS A 86 -4.32 -7.21 8.73
N GLU A 87 -5.24 -7.45 9.67
CA GLU A 87 -6.68 -7.47 9.42
C GLU A 87 -7.28 -6.08 9.16
N GLU A 88 -6.66 -5.01 9.66
CA GLU A 88 -7.20 -3.65 9.56
C GLU A 88 -6.78 -2.93 8.27
N VAL A 89 -5.79 -3.48 7.55
CA VAL A 89 -5.23 -2.87 6.34
C VAL A 89 -5.69 -3.62 5.10
N GLU A 90 -6.27 -2.90 4.15
CA GLU A 90 -6.64 -3.47 2.87
C GLU A 90 -5.41 -3.94 2.09
N LYS A 91 -5.48 -5.14 1.53
CA LYS A 91 -4.41 -5.70 0.69
C LYS A 91 -4.07 -4.79 -0.49
N MET A 92 -5.08 -4.17 -1.10
CA MET A 92 -4.90 -3.23 -2.21
C MET A 92 -4.13 -1.97 -1.77
N SER A 93 -4.40 -1.44 -0.57
CA SER A 93 -3.64 -0.32 -0.01
C SER A 93 -2.17 -0.70 0.24
N LEU A 94 -1.90 -1.90 0.75
CA LEU A 94 -0.52 -2.38 0.92
C LEU A 94 0.24 -2.48 -0.40
N VAL A 95 -0.38 -3.07 -1.42
CA VAL A 95 0.23 -3.17 -2.77
C VAL A 95 0.48 -1.78 -3.34
N GLY A 96 -0.50 -0.87 -3.21
CA GLY A 96 -0.38 0.52 -3.63
C GLY A 96 0.80 1.24 -2.97
N ASN A 97 0.97 1.04 -1.66
CA ASN A 97 2.10 1.64 -0.95
C ASN A 97 3.45 1.03 -1.36
N ILE A 98 3.52 -0.27 -1.65
CA ILE A 98 4.76 -0.92 -2.13
C ILE A 98 5.12 -0.37 -3.50
N LEU A 99 4.13 -0.20 -4.39
CA LEU A 99 4.33 0.43 -5.69
C LEU A 99 4.78 1.89 -5.56
N LEU A 100 4.15 2.65 -4.65
CA LEU A 100 4.57 4.02 -4.34
C LEU A 100 6.03 4.05 -3.91
N TYR A 101 6.42 3.17 -2.99
CA TYR A 101 7.80 3.07 -2.55
C TYR A 101 8.74 2.76 -3.73
N ALA A 102 8.42 1.73 -4.50
CA ALA A 102 9.24 1.27 -5.61
C ALA A 102 9.51 2.39 -6.61
N LEU A 103 8.46 3.09 -7.04
CA LEU A 103 8.52 4.15 -8.04
C LEU A 103 9.14 5.44 -7.50
N LEU A 104 8.76 5.87 -6.30
CA LEU A 104 9.27 7.11 -5.72
C LEU A 104 10.75 6.98 -5.36
N ALA A 105 11.16 5.87 -4.74
CA ALA A 105 12.56 5.63 -4.40
C ALA A 105 13.42 5.52 -5.66
N LEU A 106 12.92 4.86 -6.70
CA LEU A 106 13.60 4.77 -8.00
C LEU A 106 13.67 6.13 -8.69
N GLY A 107 12.61 6.94 -8.64
CA GLY A 107 12.60 8.30 -9.19
C GLY A 107 13.62 9.21 -8.49
N VAL A 108 13.67 9.19 -7.16
CA VAL A 108 14.68 9.93 -6.38
C VAL A 108 16.09 9.44 -6.69
N TRP A 109 16.28 8.12 -6.80
CA TRP A 109 17.58 7.54 -7.11
C TRP A 109 18.07 7.94 -8.51
N ILE A 110 17.22 7.86 -9.54
CA ILE A 110 17.57 8.30 -10.90
C ILE A 110 17.86 9.80 -10.94
N LEU A 111 17.05 10.61 -10.24
CA LEU A 111 17.25 12.05 -10.16
C LEU A 111 18.64 12.40 -9.61
N LEU A 112 19.09 11.66 -8.59
CA LEU A 112 20.39 11.87 -7.95
C LEU A 112 21.56 11.18 -8.66
N ILE A 113 21.34 10.33 -9.67
CA ILE A 113 22.42 9.83 -10.52
C ILE A 113 22.74 10.83 -11.64
N ASN A 114 21.75 11.64 -12.04
CA ASN A 114 21.89 12.60 -13.13
C ASN A 114 22.35 13.97 -12.61
N GLU A 115 23.20 14.63 -13.39
CA GLU A 115 23.53 16.05 -13.18
C GLU A 115 22.24 16.90 -13.19
N PRO A 116 22.14 18.00 -12.40
CA PRO A 116 23.15 18.62 -11.54
C PRO A 116 23.09 18.19 -10.07
N PHE A 117 22.25 17.21 -9.72
CA PHE A 117 21.84 17.03 -8.32
C PHE A 117 22.89 16.34 -7.45
N ILE A 118 23.76 15.51 -8.04
CA ILE A 118 24.95 14.88 -7.42
C ILE A 118 25.97 14.55 -8.51
#